data_AF-A0A817R3B9-F1
#
_entry.id   AF-A0A817R3B9-F1
#
_cell.length_a   1.000
_cell.length_b   1.000
_cell.length_c   1.000
_cell.angle_alpha   90.00
_cell.angle_beta   90.00
_cell.angle_gamma   90.00
#
_symmetry.space_group_name_H-M   'P 1'
#
loop_
_entity.id
_entity.type
_entity.pdbx_description
1 polymer ?
#
loop_
_entity_poly.entity_id
_entity_poly.type
_entity_poly.pdbx_seq_one_letter_code
_entity_poly.pdbx_strand_id
1 'polypeptide(L)'
;HQVINIEQKLKVTPNPIVQDIDPTLSFASGGRLITVRGMYFGSAQMITVKFSYRKWNTELKINSNDILSIEDGMISSFNFRIPGIPPSSNEFPSPPLDVNFSLYFDNSIISLTNIIQFHYIPDVLLNISSIPP
;
A
#
# COMPACT_ATOMS: atom_id res chain seq x y z
N HIS A 1 16.38 49.70 10.35
CA HIS A 1 16.93 48.41 10.82
C HIS A 1 15.76 47.49 11.17
N GLN A 2 15.38 46.60 10.26
CA GLN A 2 14.33 45.62 10.48
C GLN A 2 15.01 44.34 10.96
N VAL A 3 14.76 43.95 12.21
CA VAL A 3 15.26 42.70 12.78
C VAL A 3 14.40 41.57 12.22
N ILE A 4 14.96 40.79 11.31
CA ILE A 4 14.32 39.57 10.79
C ILE A 4 14.53 38.51 11.89
N ASN A 5 13.43 38.06 12.50
CA ASN A 5 13.46 37.03 13.53
C ASN A 5 13.62 35.65 12.85
N ILE A 6 14.85 35.16 12.76
CA ILE A 6 15.20 33.90 12.06
C ILE A 6 15.13 32.72 13.03
N GLU A 7 13.99 32.49 13.66
CA GLU A 7 13.70 31.21 14.33
C GLU A 7 12.66 30.39 13.54
N GLN A 8 12.82 30.36 12.22
CA GLN A 8 12.18 29.30 11.44
C GLN A 8 12.93 28.00 11.72
N LYS A 9 12.52 27.30 12.79
CA LYS A 9 12.88 25.91 13.05
C LYS A 9 12.56 25.11 11.80
N LEU A 10 13.57 24.80 10.99
CA LEU A 10 13.44 23.95 9.81
C LEU A 10 13.01 22.57 10.32
N LYS A 11 11.70 22.27 10.29
CA LYS A 11 11.18 20.95 10.68
C LYS A 11 11.61 20.00 9.57
N VAL A 12 12.73 19.31 9.77
CA VAL A 12 13.15 18.23 8.88
C VAL A 12 12.15 17.10 9.06
N THR A 13 11.28 16.92 8.07
CA THR A 13 10.31 15.82 8.10
C THR A 13 11.00 14.54 7.64
N PRO A 14 10.99 13.46 8.43
CA PRO A 14 11.62 12.21 8.04
C PRO A 14 10.99 11.60 6.78
N ASN A 15 11.78 10.78 6.08
CA ASN A 15 11.27 9.97 4.99
C ASN A 15 10.23 8.96 5.51
N PRO A 16 9.15 8.70 4.76
CA PRO A 16 8.19 7.66 5.07
C PRO A 16 8.83 6.30 5.31
N ILE A 17 8.34 5.56 6.30
CA ILE A 17 8.84 4.23 6.65
C ILE A 17 7.73 3.20 6.68
N VAL A 18 7.75 2.18 5.81
CA VAL A 18 6.82 1.04 5.87
C VAL A 18 7.35 0.01 6.88
N GLN A 19 6.49 -0.41 7.80
CA GLN A 19 6.81 -1.42 8.82
C GLN A 19 6.06 -2.73 8.58
N ASP A 20 4.78 -2.67 8.21
CA ASP A 20 3.93 -3.84 8.08
C ASP A 20 2.78 -3.64 7.09
N ILE A 21 2.31 -4.74 6.51
CA ILE A 21 1.18 -4.79 5.58
C ILE A 21 0.36 -6.03 5.92
N ASP A 22 -0.91 -5.81 6.26
CA ASP A 22 -1.79 -6.91 6.64
C ASP A 22 -3.20 -6.71 6.05
N PRO A 23 -3.77 -7.76 5.43
CA PRO A 23 -3.14 -9.03 5.05
C PRO A 23 -2.23 -8.92 3.81
N THR A 24 -1.38 -9.92 3.59
CA THR A 24 -0.58 -10.08 2.35
C THR A 24 -1.24 -11.01 1.32
N LEU A 25 -2.55 -11.23 1.45
CA LEU A 25 -3.32 -12.07 0.53
C LEU A 25 -4.71 -11.50 0.25
N SER A 26 -5.25 -11.82 -0.94
CA SER A 26 -6.61 -11.48 -1.36
C SER A 26 -7.18 -12.47 -2.36
N PHE A 27 -8.51 -12.51 -2.48
CA PHE A 27 -9.20 -13.16 -3.59
C PHE A 27 -8.85 -12.48 -4.92
N ALA A 28 -8.92 -13.26 -6.00
CA ALA A 28 -8.65 -12.82 -7.37
C ALA A 28 -9.61 -11.72 -7.84
N SER A 29 -10.85 -11.74 -7.36
CA SER A 29 -11.81 -10.65 -7.55
C SER A 29 -11.37 -9.32 -6.94
N GLY A 30 -10.38 -9.33 -6.04
CA GLY A 30 -9.96 -8.18 -5.25
C GLY A 30 -10.98 -7.81 -4.17
N GLY A 31 -10.98 -6.54 -3.78
CA GLY A 31 -11.93 -5.95 -2.83
C GLY A 31 -11.55 -6.10 -1.35
N ARG A 32 -10.58 -6.96 -1.01
CA ARG A 32 -10.08 -7.11 0.36
C ARG A 32 -9.44 -5.81 0.84
N LEU A 33 -9.82 -5.39 2.05
CA LEU A 33 -9.24 -4.22 2.71
C LEU A 33 -7.86 -4.59 3.29
N ILE A 34 -6.85 -3.82 2.93
CA ILE A 34 -5.46 -3.97 3.39
C ILE A 34 -5.08 -2.75 4.20
N THR A 35 -4.39 -2.98 5.30
CA THR A 35 -3.82 -1.94 6.15
C THR A 35 -2.32 -1.90 5.94
N VAL A 36 -1.78 -0.73 5.60
CA VAL A 36 -0.33 -0.47 5.62
C VAL A 36 -0.02 0.34 6.87
N ARG A 37 0.96 -0.12 7.64
CA ARG A 37 1.41 0.51 8.88
C ARG A 37 2.87 0.90 8.77
N GLY A 38 3.19 2.03 9.38
CA GLY A 38 4.52 2.58 9.29
C GLY A 38 4.67 3.89 10.03
N MET A 39 5.60 4.71 9.54
CA MET A 39 5.90 6.00 10.11
C MET A 39 5.99 7.07 9.03
N TYR A 40 5.63 8.30 9.40
CA TYR A 40 5.83 9.51 8.59
C TYR A 40 5.15 9.49 7.21
N PHE A 41 4.04 8.77 7.01
CA PHE A 41 3.37 8.75 5.69
C PHE A 41 2.80 10.12 5.30
N GLY A 42 2.41 10.93 6.29
CA GLY A 42 1.92 12.30 6.07
C GLY A 42 3.00 13.27 5.56
N SER A 43 4.28 12.87 5.50
CA SER A 43 5.34 13.69 4.91
C SER A 43 5.39 13.61 3.38
N ALA A 44 4.80 12.57 2.79
CA ALA A 44 4.74 12.39 1.35
C ALA A 44 3.61 13.22 0.73
N GLN A 45 3.87 13.81 -0.43
CA GLN A 45 2.86 14.49 -1.24
C GLN A 45 1.97 13.48 -1.99
N MET A 46 2.53 12.33 -2.35
CA MET A 46 1.83 11.28 -3.05
C MET A 46 2.31 9.89 -2.61
N ILE A 47 1.37 9.00 -2.35
CA ILE A 47 1.63 7.57 -2.10
C ILE A 47 0.97 6.75 -3.19
N THR A 48 1.74 5.89 -3.84
CA THR A 48 1.27 4.97 -4.88
C THR A 48 1.54 3.53 -4.48
N VAL A 49 0.49 2.72 -4.50
CA VAL A 49 0.56 1.26 -4.37
C VAL A 49 0.59 0.65 -5.76
N LYS A 50 1.54 -0.27 -6.01
CA LYS A 50 1.67 -0.94 -7.29
C LYS A 50 1.69 -2.46 -7.11
N PHE A 51 0.88 -3.13 -7.94
CA PHE A 51 0.93 -4.58 -8.12
C PHE A 51 1.42 -4.88 -9.53
N SER A 52 2.29 -5.87 -9.68
CA SER A 52 2.77 -6.28 -11.01
C SER A 52 3.09 -7.75 -11.13
N TYR A 53 2.82 -8.30 -12.32
CA TYR A 53 3.14 -9.66 -12.72
C TYR A 53 3.43 -9.68 -14.22
N ARG A 54 4.67 -10.01 -14.62
CA ARG A 54 5.12 -9.96 -16.02
C ARG A 54 4.77 -8.61 -16.67
N LYS A 55 3.90 -8.61 -17.69
CA LYS A 55 3.45 -7.39 -18.40
C LYS A 55 2.27 -6.69 -17.72
N TRP A 56 1.58 -7.37 -16.80
CA TRP A 56 0.46 -6.80 -16.09
C TRP A 56 0.96 -5.94 -14.93
N ASN A 57 0.35 -4.76 -14.79
CA ASN A 57 0.52 -3.92 -13.62
C ASN A 57 -0.75 -3.10 -13.36
N THR A 58 -0.96 -2.73 -12.11
CA THR A 58 -2.03 -1.84 -11.68
C THR A 58 -1.53 -0.96 -10.53
N GLU A 59 -2.06 0.25 -10.47
CA GLU A 59 -1.62 1.27 -9.53
C GLU A 59 -2.83 1.89 -8.82
N LEU A 60 -2.68 2.12 -7.52
CA LEU A 60 -3.64 2.82 -6.68
C LEU A 60 -2.95 4.03 -6.06
N LYS A 61 -3.57 5.20 -6.18
CA LYS A 61 -3.12 6.41 -5.49
C LYS A 61 -3.88 6.55 -4.18
N ILE A 62 -3.15 6.77 -3.09
CA ILE A 62 -3.75 6.98 -1.77
C ILE A 62 -3.99 8.48 -1.58
N ASN A 63 -5.19 8.83 -1.13
CA ASN A 63 -5.49 10.21 -0.79
C ASN A 63 -4.84 10.56 0.56
N SER A 64 -4.24 11.73 0.68
CA SER A 64 -3.67 12.19 1.95
C SER A 64 -4.70 12.21 3.09
N ASN A 65 -5.98 12.41 2.78
CA ASN A 65 -7.08 12.36 3.74
C ASN A 65 -7.35 10.94 4.30
N ASP A 66 -6.91 9.89 3.59
CA ASP A 66 -7.05 8.50 4.02
C ASP A 66 -5.89 8.06 4.92
N ILE A 67 -4.90 8.93 5.14
CA ILE A 67 -3.75 8.67 6.00
C ILE A 67 -4.12 9.04 7.44
N LEU A 68 -4.15 8.05 8.30
CA LEU A 68 -4.27 8.23 9.74
C LEU A 68 -2.88 8.39 10.32
N SER A 69 -2.65 9.50 11.02
CA SER A 69 -1.38 9.74 11.73
C SER A 69 -1.62 10.13 13.18
N ILE A 70 -0.78 9.60 14.08
CA ILE A 70 -0.77 9.90 15.51
C ILE A 70 0.65 10.29 15.94
N GLU A 71 0.82 10.72 17.21
CA GLU A 71 2.13 11.10 17.76
C GLU A 71 2.85 12.18 16.92
N ASP A 72 2.19 13.31 16.68
CA ASP A 72 2.68 14.42 15.85
C ASP A 72 3.08 14.01 14.41
N GLY A 73 2.39 13.00 13.85
CA GLY A 73 2.66 12.53 12.50
C GLY A 73 3.73 11.44 12.42
N MET A 74 4.25 10.97 13.56
CA MET A 74 5.27 9.94 13.60
C MET A 74 4.70 8.59 13.17
N ILE A 75 3.67 8.08 13.85
CA ILE A 75 3.06 6.79 13.49
C ILE A 75 1.99 7.05 12.46
N SER A 76 2.02 6.32 11.35
CA SER A 76 1.08 6.49 10.25
C SER A 76 0.54 5.17 9.72
N SER A 77 -0.69 5.20 9.23
CA SER A 77 -1.31 4.09 8.52
C SER A 77 -2.26 4.59 7.44
N PHE A 78 -2.52 3.76 6.45
CA PHE A 78 -3.60 3.97 5.50
C PHE A 78 -4.20 2.62 5.09
N ASN A 79 -5.43 2.68 4.59
CA ASN A 79 -6.13 1.51 4.09
C ASN A 79 -6.38 1.65 2.59
N PHE A 80 -6.38 0.52 1.88
CA PHE A 80 -6.82 0.48 0.49
C PHE A 80 -7.51 -0.86 0.19
N ARG A 81 -8.31 -0.87 -0.88
CA ARG A 81 -8.90 -2.12 -1.38
C ARG A 81 -8.05 -2.68 -2.50
N ILE A 82 -7.75 -3.97 -2.42
CA ILE A 82 -6.97 -4.68 -3.43
C ILE A 82 -7.71 -4.69 -4.76
N PRO A 83 -7.04 -4.38 -5.88
CA PRO A 83 -7.65 -4.48 -7.19
C PRO A 83 -7.88 -5.96 -7.56
N GLY A 84 -8.91 -6.23 -8.36
CA GLY A 84 -9.05 -7.54 -8.98
C GLY A 84 -7.97 -7.77 -10.04
N ILE A 85 -7.61 -9.03 -10.26
CA ILE A 85 -6.69 -9.41 -11.32
C ILE A 85 -7.44 -9.68 -12.63
N PRO A 86 -6.75 -9.62 -13.79
CA PRO A 86 -7.37 -9.97 -15.07
C PRO A 86 -7.85 -11.43 -15.11
N PRO A 87 -8.80 -11.74 -16.01
CA PRO A 87 -9.15 -13.12 -16.32
C PRO A 87 -7.92 -13.94 -16.75
N SER A 88 -7.90 -15.21 -16.38
CA SER A 88 -6.82 -16.14 -16.75
C SER A 88 -6.65 -16.22 -18.27
N SER A 89 -5.41 -16.20 -18.73
CA SER A 89 -5.01 -16.28 -20.13
C SER A 89 -3.60 -16.87 -20.25
N ASN A 90 -3.09 -17.02 -21.49
CA ASN A 90 -1.71 -17.46 -21.71
C ASN A 90 -0.66 -16.51 -21.10
N GLU A 91 -1.01 -15.23 -20.92
CA GLU A 91 -0.10 -14.23 -20.35
C GLU A 91 -0.29 -14.03 -18.84
N PHE A 92 -1.43 -14.46 -18.29
CA PHE A 92 -1.81 -14.26 -16.89
C PHE A 92 -2.40 -15.55 -16.29
N PRO A 93 -1.70 -16.25 -15.39
CA PRO A 93 -2.14 -17.55 -14.89
C PRO A 93 -3.38 -17.43 -14.00
N SER A 94 -4.12 -18.53 -13.86
CA SER A 94 -5.16 -18.63 -12.84
C SER A 94 -4.54 -18.64 -11.44
N PRO A 95 -5.19 -18.04 -10.43
CA PRO A 95 -4.81 -18.19 -9.02
C PRO A 95 -4.74 -19.67 -8.59
N PRO A 96 -3.92 -20.03 -7.58
CA PRO A 96 -3.11 -19.14 -6.74
C PRO A 96 -1.88 -18.60 -7.48
N LEU A 97 -1.55 -17.32 -7.27
CA LEU A 97 -0.36 -16.72 -7.86
C LEU A 97 0.18 -15.57 -7.00
N ASP A 98 1.49 -15.38 -7.10
CA ASP A 98 2.21 -14.30 -6.40
C ASP A 98 2.45 -13.14 -7.33
N VAL A 99 2.24 -11.92 -6.84
CA VAL A 99 2.56 -10.70 -7.56
C VAL A 99 3.58 -9.88 -6.79
N ASN A 100 4.35 -9.08 -7.52
CA ASN A 100 5.19 -8.07 -6.91
C ASN A 100 4.30 -6.96 -6.36
N PHE A 101 4.52 -6.63 -5.09
CA PHE A 101 3.93 -5.50 -4.41
C PHE A 101 5.00 -4.44 -4.17
N SER A 102 4.68 -3.18 -4.44
CA SER A 102 5.60 -2.07 -4.23
C SER A 102 4.86 -0.81 -3.79
N LEU A 103 5.48 -0.05 -2.89
CA LEU A 103 5.00 1.24 -2.42
C LEU A 103 5.97 2.33 -2.86
N TYR A 104 5.42 3.39 -3.42
CA TYR A 104 6.16 4.57 -3.85
C TYR A 104 5.67 5.76 -3.04
N PHE A 105 6.60 6.57 -2.56
CA PHE A 105 6.35 7.85 -1.92
C PHE A 105 7.02 8.92 -2.79
N ASP A 106 6.25 9.88 -3.28
CA ASP A 106 6.71 10.95 -4.18
C ASP A 106 7.48 10.43 -5.40
N ASN A 107 6.96 9.35 -6.01
CA ASN A 107 7.54 8.60 -7.14
C ASN A 107 8.91 7.96 -6.87
N SER A 108 9.42 8.06 -5.65
CA SER A 108 10.62 7.35 -5.21
C SER A 108 10.21 6.06 -4.50
N ILE A 109 10.91 4.97 -4.84
CA ILE A 109 10.84 3.75 -4.03
C ILE A 109 11.60 4.06 -2.75
N ILE A 110 10.86 4.39 -1.69
CA ILE A 110 11.46 4.36 -0.35
C ILE A 110 11.38 2.91 0.09
N SER A 111 12.38 2.15 -0.36
CA SER A 111 12.59 0.76 0.08
C SER A 111 12.73 0.76 1.59
N LEU A 112 11.84 0.02 2.27
CA LEU A 112 12.18 -0.53 3.57
C LEU A 112 12.12 -2.05 3.55
N THR A 113 13.33 -2.57 3.72
CA THR A 113 13.77 -3.72 4.51
C THR A 113 13.26 -5.10 4.16
N ASN A 114 12.10 -5.29 3.52
CA ASN A 114 11.65 -6.62 3.11
C ASN A 114 10.90 -6.56 1.78
N ILE A 115 11.23 -7.45 0.85
CA ILE A 115 10.41 -7.73 -0.31
C ILE A 115 9.11 -8.35 0.21
N ILE A 116 8.02 -7.59 0.19
CA ILE A 116 6.70 -8.11 0.57
C ILE A 116 6.10 -8.75 -0.68
N GLN A 117 5.96 -10.08 -0.67
CA GLN A 117 5.19 -10.80 -1.70
C GLN A 117 3.71 -10.74 -1.35
N PHE A 118 2.85 -10.55 -2.37
CA PHE A 118 1.41 -10.52 -2.19
C PHE A 118 0.76 -11.68 -2.95
N HIS A 119 -0.14 -12.40 -2.29
CA HIS A 119 -0.70 -13.66 -2.77
C HIS A 119 -2.17 -13.51 -3.21
N TYR A 120 -2.46 -13.79 -4.47
CA TYR A 120 -3.85 -13.94 -4.92
C TYR A 120 -4.31 -15.40 -4.81
N ILE A 121 -5.49 -15.62 -4.26
CA ILE A 121 -6.12 -16.94 -4.11
C ILE A 121 -7.42 -17.05 -4.92
N PRO A 122 -7.86 -18.26 -5.31
CA PRO A 122 -9.10 -18.45 -6.06
C PRO A 122 -10.35 -17.97 -5.30
N ASP A 123 -11.29 -17.37 -6.04
CA ASP A 123 -12.58 -16.90 -5.51
C ASP A 123 -13.49 -18.03 -5.04
N VAL A 124 -13.22 -19.29 -5.44
CA VAL A 124 -14.01 -20.47 -5.05
C VAL A 124 -14.05 -20.67 -3.53
N LEU A 125 -13.06 -20.12 -2.80
CA LEU A 125 -13.03 -20.11 -1.34
C LEU A 125 -14.03 -19.11 -0.71
N LEU A 126 -14.66 -18.21 -1.48
CA LEU A 126 -15.72 -17.32 -1.00
C LEU A 126 -17.04 -18.06 -0.74
N ASN A 127 -17.28 -19.18 -1.44
CA ASN A 127 -18.54 -19.94 -1.32
C ASN A 127 -18.60 -20.86 -0.09
N ILE A 128 -17.47 -21.12 0.58
CA ILE A 128 -17.44 -21.97 1.79
C ILE A 128 -17.65 -21.19 3.09
N SER A 129 -17.54 -19.86 3.08
CA SER A 129 -17.77 -19.01 4.26
C SER A 129 -19.22 -18.56 4.44
N SER A 130 -20.10 -18.89 3.48
CA SER A 130 -21.52 -18.52 3.48
C SER A 130 -22.46 -19.64 3.92
N ILE A 131 -21.92 -20.77 4.40
CA ILE A 131 -22.70 -21.82 5.06
C ILE A 131 -22.86 -21.41 6.54
N PRO A 132 -24.07 -21.06 7.02
CA PRO A 132 -24.28 -20.80 8.43
C PRO A 132 -24.08 -22.09 9.26
N PRO A 133 -23.67 -21.99 10.54
CA PRO A 133 -23.59 -23.13 11.44
C PRO A 133 -24.92 -23.86 11.63
#